data_AF-A0A934JLB4-F1
#
_entry.id   AF-A0A934JLB4-F1
#
_cell.length_a   1.000
_cell.length_b   1.000
_cell.length_c   1.000
_cell.angle_alpha   90.00
_cell.angle_beta   90.00
_cell.angle_gamma   90.00
#
_symmetry.space_group_name_H-M   'P 1'
#
loop_
_entity.id
_entity.type
_entity.pdbx_description
1 polymer ?
#
loop_
_entity_poly.entity_id
_entity_poly.type
_entity_poly.pdbx_seq_one_letter_code
_entity_poly.pdbx_strand_id
1 'polypeptide(L)'
;MGIVVTVFMILILLLSVPNPLLQRLQKYQGEIALWAFLAGLWNVAWYGLQHMGEFWGNAALISGLLMLFHSLPLLNPTSWPERLKLPMLKIQQARLRFPHLLNASGIAALAACACLYAYTLIMLNLNG
;
A
#
# COMPACT_ATOMS: atom_id res chain seq x y z
N MET A 1 -5.71 3.38 13.79
CA MET A 1 -4.78 2.76 12.81
C MET A 1 -5.53 2.15 11.62
N GLY A 2 -6.43 1.18 11.85
CA GLY A 2 -7.09 0.42 10.77
C GLY A 2 -7.72 1.25 9.65
N ILE A 3 -8.51 2.29 9.98
CA ILE A 3 -9.20 3.14 8.98
C ILE A 3 -8.20 3.78 8.01
N VAL A 4 -7.17 4.44 8.54
CA VAL A 4 -6.17 5.16 7.74
C VAL A 4 -5.47 4.21 6.77
N VAL A 5 -5.02 3.06 7.26
CA VAL A 5 -4.34 2.07 6.43
C VAL A 5 -5.30 1.51 5.37
N THR A 6 -6.55 1.21 5.74
CA THR A 6 -7.58 0.71 4.80
C THR A 6 -7.83 1.69 3.65
N VAL A 7 -7.96 2.99 3.96
CA VAL A 7 -8.15 4.03 2.93
C VAL A 7 -6.97 4.03 1.96
N PHE A 8 -5.73 4.00 2.45
CA PHE A 8 -4.56 3.97 1.58
C PHE A 8 -4.40 2.65 0.80
N MET A 9 -4.81 1.50 1.36
CA MET A 9 -4.87 0.24 0.60
C MET A 9 -5.83 0.38 -0.59
N ILE A 10 -7.03 0.94 -0.36
CA ILE A 10 -8.04 1.16 -1.41
C ILE A 10 -7.51 2.14 -2.46
N LEU A 11 -6.88 3.25 -2.05
CA LEU A 11 -6.34 4.22 -2.99
C LEU A 11 -5.22 3.63 -3.87
N ILE A 12 -4.33 2.81 -3.31
CA ILE A 12 -3.31 2.09 -4.08
C ILE A 12 -3.94 1.08 -5.04
N LEU A 13 -4.96 0.34 -4.61
CA LEU A 13 -5.70 -0.59 -5.48
C LEU A 13 -6.36 0.14 -6.65
N LEU A 14 -7.01 1.27 -6.39
CA LEU A 14 -7.61 2.12 -7.43
C LEU A 14 -6.56 2.71 -8.38
N LEU A 15 -5.33 2.95 -7.94
CA LEU A 15 -4.25 3.38 -8.84
C LEU A 15 -3.61 2.21 -9.59
N SER A 16 -3.73 0.98 -9.08
CA SER A 16 -3.08 -0.22 -9.65
C SER A 16 -3.92 -0.96 -10.68
N VAL A 17 -5.24 -0.72 -10.74
CA VAL A 17 -6.19 -1.44 -11.61
C VAL A 17 -6.93 -0.43 -12.50
N PRO A 18 -7.14 -0.70 -13.80
CA PRO A 18 -7.93 0.17 -14.67
C PRO A 18 -9.37 0.31 -14.16
N ASN A 19 -9.79 1.53 -13.84
CA ASN A 19 -11.13 1.85 -13.34
C ASN A 19 -11.51 3.30 -13.74
N PRO A 20 -12.81 3.68 -13.70
CA PRO A 20 -13.25 5.00 -14.15
C PRO A 20 -12.76 6.16 -13.28
N LEU A 21 -12.32 5.90 -12.04
CA LEU A 21 -11.79 6.92 -11.13
C LEU A 21 -10.30 7.18 -11.36
N LEU A 22 -9.60 6.29 -12.07
CA LEU A 22 -8.15 6.34 -12.27
C LEU A 22 -7.69 7.70 -12.82
N GLN A 23 -8.39 8.26 -13.80
CA GLN A 23 -8.04 9.56 -14.41
C GLN A 23 -8.04 10.70 -13.38
N ARG A 24 -8.96 10.68 -12.40
CA ARG A 24 -9.03 11.70 -11.35
C ARG A 24 -7.94 11.49 -10.30
N LEU A 25 -7.68 10.24 -9.92
CA LEU A 25 -6.65 9.92 -8.92
C LEU A 25 -5.23 10.10 -9.48
N GLN A 26 -5.01 9.90 -10.78
CA GLN A 26 -3.70 10.03 -11.43
C GLN A 26 -3.08 11.42 -11.23
N LYS A 27 -3.90 12.48 -11.16
CA LYS A 27 -3.44 13.85 -10.87
C LYS A 27 -2.67 13.93 -9.54
N TYR A 28 -3.07 13.13 -8.55
CA TYR A 28 -2.48 13.09 -7.21
C TYR A 28 -1.69 11.81 -6.96
N GLN A 29 -1.36 11.04 -8.01
CA GLN A 29 -0.75 9.72 -7.88
C GLN A 29 0.52 9.75 -7.04
N GLY A 30 1.41 10.72 -7.28
CA GLY A 30 2.68 10.82 -6.56
C GLY A 30 2.49 11.06 -5.06
N GLU A 31 1.56 11.95 -4.69
CA GLU A 31 1.24 12.24 -3.28
C GLU A 31 0.57 11.04 -2.61
N ILE A 32 -0.43 10.45 -3.27
CA ILE A 32 -1.13 9.26 -2.76
C ILE A 32 -0.15 8.10 -2.56
N ALA A 33 0.75 7.87 -3.51
CA ALA A 33 1.77 6.84 -3.43
C ALA A 33 2.75 7.11 -2.28
N LEU A 34 3.17 8.37 -2.08
CA LEU A 34 4.06 8.73 -0.98
C LEU A 34 3.39 8.50 0.38
N TRP A 35 2.16 8.98 0.55
CA TRP A 35 1.42 8.78 1.79
C TRP A 35 1.10 7.32 2.06
N ALA A 36 0.75 6.55 1.02
CA ALA A 36 0.54 5.12 1.15
C ALA A 36 1.84 4.36 1.48
N PHE A 37 2.99 4.77 0.92
CA PHE A 37 4.29 4.22 1.27
C PHE A 37 4.60 4.48 2.74
N LEU A 38 4.42 5.72 3.21
CA LEU A 38 4.64 6.08 4.62
C LEU A 38 3.66 5.37 5.56
N ALA A 39 2.39 5.25 5.18
CA ALA A 39 1.37 4.53 5.94
C ALA A 39 1.69 3.04 6.00
N GLY A 40 2.15 2.43 4.90
CA GLY A 40 2.59 1.04 4.86
C GLY A 40 3.81 0.81 5.74
N LEU A 41 4.80 1.72 5.69
CA LEU A 41 5.99 1.67 6.54
C LEU A 41 5.61 1.77 8.01
N TRP A 42 4.73 2.71 8.36
CA TRP A 42 4.18 2.85 9.70
C TRP A 42 3.45 1.57 10.13
N ASN A 43 2.62 0.98 9.25
CA ASN A 43 1.86 -0.22 9.57
C ASN A 43 2.76 -1.42 9.89
N VAL A 44 3.86 -1.59 9.14
CA VAL A 44 4.87 -2.63 9.40
C VAL A 44 5.67 -2.31 10.66
N ALA A 45 6.26 -1.12 10.73
CA ALA A 45 7.25 -0.78 11.77
C ALA A 45 6.61 -0.60 13.14
N TRP A 46 5.42 -0.02 13.20
CA TRP A 46 4.72 0.24 14.46
C TRP A 46 3.96 -0.99 14.92
N TYR A 47 3.02 -1.51 14.12
CA TYR A 47 2.11 -2.54 14.62
C TYR A 47 2.54 -3.95 14.24
N GLY A 48 2.94 -4.16 12.98
CA GLY A 48 3.31 -5.48 12.46
C GLY A 48 4.49 -6.12 13.19
N LEU A 49 5.57 -5.37 13.42
CA LEU A 49 6.76 -5.86 14.14
C LEU A 49 6.50 -6.09 15.64
N GLN A 50 5.64 -5.28 16.27
CA GLN A 50 5.36 -5.37 17.70
C GLN A 50 4.42 -6.54 18.06
N HIS A 51 3.52 -6.91 17.14
CA HIS A 51 2.52 -7.96 17.37
C HIS A 51 2.76 -9.19 16.47
N MET A 52 4.03 -9.49 16.18
CA MET A 52 4.37 -10.68 15.40
C MET A 52 3.86 -11.95 16.09
N GLY A 53 3.17 -12.79 15.33
CA GLY A 53 2.53 -14.00 15.84
C GLY A 53 1.04 -13.82 16.14
N GLU A 54 0.57 -12.59 16.32
CA GLU A 54 -0.87 -12.31 16.37
C GLU A 54 -1.46 -12.21 14.97
N PHE A 55 -2.73 -12.60 14.82
CA PHE A 55 -3.45 -12.51 13.55
C PHE A 55 -3.41 -11.09 12.97
N TRP A 56 -3.68 -10.08 13.79
CA TRP A 56 -3.70 -8.68 13.37
C TRP A 56 -2.31 -8.10 13.11
N GLY A 57 -1.31 -8.50 13.88
CA GLY A 57 0.08 -8.11 13.63
C GLY A 57 0.60 -8.68 12.31
N ASN A 58 0.34 -9.96 12.04
CA ASN A 58 0.68 -10.59 10.75
C ASN A 58 -0.07 -9.93 9.59
N ALA A 59 -1.36 -9.64 9.75
CA ALA A 59 -2.15 -8.94 8.73
C ALA A 59 -1.62 -7.52 8.46
N ALA A 60 -1.22 -6.78 9.50
CA ALA A 60 -0.62 -5.46 9.35
C ALA A 60 0.73 -5.51 8.65
N LEU A 61 1.54 -6.51 8.96
CA LEU A 61 2.84 -6.71 8.32
C LEU A 61 2.69 -7.04 6.83
N ILE A 62 1.87 -8.03 6.49
CA ILE A 62 1.64 -8.44 5.10
C ILE A 62 1.04 -7.29 4.30
N SER A 63 -0.01 -6.66 4.81
CA SER A 63 -0.67 -5.55 4.10
C SER A 63 0.22 -4.32 3.98
N GLY A 64 1.02 -4.01 5.01
CA GLY A 64 1.98 -2.92 4.97
C GLY A 64 3.10 -3.16 3.94
N LEU A 65 3.64 -4.38 3.88
CA LEU A 65 4.61 -4.77 2.84
C LEU A 65 4.00 -4.69 1.43
N LEU A 66 2.76 -5.13 1.25
CA LEU A 66 2.06 -5.01 -0.02
C LEU A 66 1.85 -3.54 -0.40
N MET A 67 1.45 -2.68 0.54
CA MET A 67 1.32 -1.24 0.29
C MET A 67 2.66 -0.61 -0.12
N LEU A 68 3.75 -0.95 0.56
CA LEU A 68 5.10 -0.51 0.18
C LEU A 68 5.45 -0.96 -1.24
N PHE A 69 5.22 -2.24 -1.54
CA PHE A 69 5.55 -2.84 -2.83
C PHE A 69 4.75 -2.25 -4.01
N HIS A 70 3.45 -1.97 -3.80
CA HIS A 70 2.56 -1.43 -4.84
C HIS A 70 2.61 0.10 -4.96
N SER A 71 3.02 0.82 -3.91
CA SER A 71 3.24 2.28 -3.98
C SER A 71 4.54 2.66 -4.68
N LEU A 72 5.60 1.87 -4.55
CA LEU A 72 6.90 2.09 -5.21
C LEU A 72 6.82 2.51 -6.69
N PRO A 73 6.18 1.77 -7.61
CA PRO A 73 6.10 2.14 -9.03
C PRO A 73 5.26 3.40 -9.28
N LEU A 74 4.38 3.77 -8.34
CA LEU A 74 3.47 4.91 -8.46
C LEU A 74 4.12 6.21 -7.97
N LEU A 75 5.19 6.13 -7.18
CA LEU A 75 5.97 7.28 -6.74
C LEU A 75 6.56 8.03 -7.93
N ASN A 76 6.55 9.36 -7.83
CA ASN A 76 7.18 10.23 -8.82
C ASN A 76 8.48 10.84 -8.24
N PRO A 77 9.63 10.16 -8.36
CA PRO A 77 10.90 10.62 -7.81
C PRO A 77 11.53 11.78 -8.58
N THR A 78 10.90 12.29 -9.65
CA THR A 78 11.46 13.40 -10.45
C THR A 78 11.59 14.70 -9.65
N SER A 79 10.72 14.91 -8.66
CA SER A 79 10.75 16.08 -7.76
C SER A 79 11.62 15.90 -6.51
N TRP A 80 12.32 14.76 -6.38
CA TRP A 80 13.04 14.41 -5.16
C TRP A 80 14.50 14.93 -5.19
N PRO A 81 15.10 15.22 -4.02
CA PRO A 81 16.51 15.58 -3.94
C PRO A 81 17.39 14.44 -4.45
N GLU A 82 18.49 14.79 -5.14
CA GLU A 82 19.35 13.83 -5.88
C GLU A 82 19.80 12.62 -5.04
N ARG A 83 20.08 12.85 -3.74
CA ARG A 83 20.51 11.82 -2.79
C ARG A 83 19.49 10.69 -2.62
N LEU A 84 18.19 11.00 -2.68
CA LEU A 84 17.10 10.03 -2.54
C LEU A 84 16.61 9.51 -3.89
N LYS A 85 16.78 10.30 -4.96
CA LYS A 85 16.35 9.97 -6.31
C LYS A 85 17.04 8.71 -6.85
N LEU A 86 18.37 8.64 -6.75
CA LEU A 86 19.16 7.50 -7.24
C LEU A 86 18.80 6.16 -6.60
N PRO A 87 18.76 6.02 -5.25
CA PRO A 87 18.37 4.76 -4.64
C PRO A 87 16.90 4.41 -4.93
N MET A 88 16.00 5.40 -4.93
CA MET A 88 14.58 5.14 -5.20
C MET A 88 14.35 4.63 -6.63
N LEU A 89 15.02 5.21 -7.63
CA LEU A 89 14.96 4.73 -9.02
C LEU A 89 15.47 3.29 -9.15
N LYS A 90 16.56 2.93 -8.47
CA LYS A 90 17.07 1.54 -8.46
C LYS A 90 16.05 0.57 -7.87
N ILE A 91 15.41 0.94 -6.76
CA ILE A 91 14.38 0.12 -6.11
C ILE A 91 13.16 -0.03 -7.02
N GLN A 92 12.70 1.06 -7.64
CA GLN A 92 11.60 1.03 -8.61
C GLN A 92 11.91 0.12 -9.80
N GLN A 93 13.12 0.22 -10.35
CA GLN A 93 13.54 -0.59 -11.49
C GLN A 93 13.65 -2.08 -11.13
N ALA A 94 14.15 -2.40 -9.94
CA ALA A 94 14.14 -3.76 -9.41
C ALA A 94 12.71 -4.30 -9.26
N ARG A 95 11.78 -3.47 -8.77
CA ARG A 95 10.36 -3.81 -8.65
C ARG A 95 9.70 -4.03 -10.01
N LEU A 96 10.03 -3.24 -11.03
CA LEU A 96 9.46 -3.41 -12.38
C LEU A 96 9.89 -4.72 -13.05
N ARG A 97 10.99 -5.34 -12.58
CA ARG A 97 11.45 -6.65 -13.05
C ARG A 97 10.62 -7.82 -12.52
N PHE A 98 9.73 -7.59 -11.54
CA PHE A 98 8.88 -8.64 -11.01
C PHE A 98 7.90 -9.18 -12.07
N PRO A 99 7.70 -10.50 -12.13
CA PRO A 99 6.78 -11.11 -13.10
C PRO A 99 5.34 -10.65 -12.86
N HIS A 100 4.60 -10.46 -13.96
CA HIS A 100 3.22 -9.96 -13.94
C HIS A 100 2.29 -10.78 -13.04
N LEU A 101 2.48 -12.11 -13.00
CA LEU A 101 1.68 -13.01 -12.16
C LEU A 101 1.82 -12.69 -10.66
N LEU A 102 3.04 -12.45 -10.18
CA LEU A 102 3.28 -12.09 -8.77
C LEU A 102 2.72 -10.71 -8.44
N ASN A 103 2.76 -9.79 -9.40
CA ASN A 103 2.14 -8.47 -9.25
C ASN A 103 0.61 -8.59 -9.13
N ALA A 104 -0.02 -9.41 -9.98
CA ALA A 104 -1.46 -9.66 -9.92
C ALA A 104 -1.88 -10.34 -8.61
N SER A 105 -1.12 -11.33 -8.14
CA SER A 105 -1.38 -11.95 -6.84
C SER A 105 -1.18 -10.96 -5.68
N GLY A 106 -0.20 -10.06 -5.77
CA GLY A 106 0.01 -8.99 -4.78
C GLY A 106 -1.17 -8.01 -4.72
N ILE A 107 -1.71 -7.62 -5.87
CA ILE A 107 -2.92 -6.77 -5.95
C ILE A 107 -4.12 -7.52 -5.36
N ALA A 108 -4.31 -8.80 -5.70
CA ALA A 108 -5.39 -9.61 -5.15
C ALA A 108 -5.27 -9.77 -3.62
N ALA A 109 -4.05 -10.01 -3.12
CA ALA A 109 -3.79 -10.08 -1.68
C ALA A 109 -4.06 -8.74 -0.99
N LEU A 110 -3.64 -7.62 -1.59
CA LEU A 110 -3.92 -6.28 -1.06
C LEU A 110 -5.43 -5.99 -1.03
N ALA A 111 -6.17 -6.42 -2.05
CA ALA A 111 -7.64 -6.33 -2.07
C ALA A 111 -8.28 -7.17 -0.97
N ALA A 112 -7.81 -8.40 -0.76
CA ALA A 112 -8.28 -9.24 0.35
C ALA A 112 -8.00 -8.58 1.71
N CYS A 113 -6.81 -8.00 1.91
CA CYS A 113 -6.48 -7.25 3.13
C CYS A 113 -7.40 -6.03 3.31
N ALA A 114 -7.65 -5.27 2.26
CA ALA A 114 -8.55 -4.11 2.32
C ALA A 114 -9.97 -4.52 2.72
N CYS A 115 -10.50 -5.60 2.14
CA CYS A 115 -11.81 -6.15 2.50
C CYS A 115 -11.85 -6.63 3.95
N LEU A 116 -10.80 -7.34 4.39
CA LEU A 116 -10.70 -7.85 5.77
C LEU A 116 -10.71 -6.70 6.78
N TYR A 117 -9.90 -5.66 6.55
CA TYR A 117 -9.87 -4.49 7.41
C TYR A 117 -11.19 -3.69 7.38
N ALA A 118 -11.79 -3.52 6.20
CA ALA A 118 -13.06 -2.81 6.07
C ALA A 118 -14.18 -3.55 6.83
N TYR A 119 -14.27 -4.86 6.67
CA TYR A 119 -15.26 -5.69 7.36
C TYR A 119 -15.14 -5.56 8.88
N THR A 120 -13.93 -5.64 9.42
CA THR A 120 -13.75 -5.56 10.88
C THR A 120 -13.99 -4.17 11.43
N LEU A 121 -13.67 -3.12 10.68
CA LEU A 121 -14.04 -1.75 11.04
C LEU A 121 -15.56 -1.55 11.10
N ILE A 122 -16.29 -2.09 10.12
CA ILE A 122 -17.75 -2.03 10.10
C ILE A 122 -18.32 -2.81 11.29
N MET A 123 -17.82 -4.02 11.54
CA MET A 123 -18.28 -4.85 12.65
C MET A 123 -18.01 -4.20 14.01
N LEU A 124 -16.84 -3.60 14.21
CA LEU A 124 -16.50 -2.87 15.44
C LEU A 124 -17.40 -1.65 15.65
N ASN A 125 -17.82 -0.97 14.58
CA ASN A 125 -18.68 0.21 14.68
C ASN A 125 -20.17 -0.14 14.84
N LEU A 126 -20.59 -1.32 14.40
CA LEU A 126 -21.97 -1.82 14.57
C LEU A 126 -22.19 -2.49 15.94
N ASN A 127 -21.15 -3.05 16.55
CA ASN A 127 -21.20 -3.71 17.85
C ASN A 127 -20.71 -2.83 19.01
N GLY A 128 -20.39 -1.56 18.74
CA GLY A 128 -19.89 -0.57 19.71
C GLY A 128 -20.97 0.35 20.24
#